data_AF-A0A4U9CZE4-F1
#
_entry.id   AF-A0A4U9CZE4-F1
#
_cell.length_a   1.000
_cell.length_b   1.000
_cell.length_c   1.000
_cell.angle_alpha   90.00
_cell.angle_beta   90.00
_cell.angle_gamma   90.00
#
_symmetry.space_group_name_H-M   'P 1'
#
loop_
_entity.id
_entity.type
_entity.pdbx_description
1 polymer ?
#
loop_
_entity_poly.entity_id
_entity_poly.type
_entity_poly.pdbx_seq_one_letter_code
_entity_poly.pdbx_strand_id
1 'polypeptide(L)'
;MPAKRGRYFEFNVQPVTLELDANGRVNGVRFLRTRLGEPDAQGRRAPSPIAGSEFVMPADAVIMAFGFHPHRMPWLESVGVQLDGRGRIPRAR
;
A
#
# COMPACT_ATOMS: atom_id res chain seq x y z
N MET A 1 -1.68 11.08 15.74
CA MET A 1 -2.04 12.49 16.09
C MET A 1 -3.34 12.86 15.40
N PRO A 2 -4.28 13.57 16.07
CA PRO A 2 -5.50 14.03 15.42
C PRO A 2 -5.20 15.17 14.44
N ALA A 3 -5.64 15.02 13.19
CA ALA A 3 -5.65 16.13 12.24
C ALA A 3 -6.85 17.05 12.51
N LYS A 4 -6.80 18.29 12.00
CA LYS A 4 -7.76 19.41 12.20
C LYS A 4 -9.27 19.12 12.00
N ARG A 5 -9.69 17.89 11.65
CA ARG A 5 -11.09 17.47 11.46
C ARG A 5 -11.31 16.01 11.88
N GLY A 6 -11.00 15.65 13.12
CA GLY A 6 -11.37 14.34 13.71
C GLY A 6 -10.79 13.08 13.04
N ARG A 7 -9.78 13.23 12.18
CA ARG A 7 -9.12 12.11 11.49
C ARG A 7 -7.86 11.72 12.25
N TYR A 8 -7.71 10.43 12.50
CA TYR A 8 -6.53 9.86 13.15
C TYR A 8 -5.59 9.35 12.07
N PHE A 9 -4.33 9.77 12.15
CA PHE A 9 -3.26 9.21 11.35
C PHE A 9 -2.40 8.31 12.24
N GLU A 10 -2.29 7.05 11.81
CA GLU A 10 -1.34 6.07 12.33
C GLU A 10 -0.20 5.97 11.31
N PHE A 11 1.00 6.34 11.75
CA PHE A 11 2.20 6.34 10.92
C PHE A 11 3.12 5.19 11.30
N ASN A 12 4.05 4.84 10.41
CA ASN A 12 5.02 3.77 10.64
C ASN A 12 4.34 2.44 10.98
N VAL A 13 3.31 2.12 10.22
CA VAL A 13 2.60 0.85 10.27
C VAL A 13 2.46 0.28 8.87
N GLN A 14 2.52 -1.04 8.76
CA GLN A 14 2.29 -1.75 7.52
C GLN A 14 1.16 -2.76 7.73
N PRO A 15 0.12 -2.76 6.87
CA PRO A 15 -0.93 -3.77 6.94
C PRO A 15 -0.38 -5.14 6.58
N VAL A 16 -0.81 -6.16 7.32
CA VAL A 16 -0.39 -7.56 7.17
C VAL A 16 -1.54 -8.41 6.67
N THR A 17 -2.72 -8.28 7.28
CA THR A 17 -3.90 -9.12 6.94
C THR A 17 -5.19 -8.40 7.33
N LEU A 18 -6.29 -8.70 6.61
CA LEU A 18 -7.64 -8.31 7.04
C LEU A 18 -8.15 -9.34 8.04
N GLU A 19 -8.59 -8.88 9.21
CA GLU A 19 -9.23 -9.74 10.20
C GLU A 19 -10.71 -9.87 9.85
N LEU A 20 -11.21 -11.10 9.93
CA LEU A 20 -12.61 -11.42 9.62
C LEU A 20 -13.29 -11.98 10.88
N ASP A 21 -14.59 -11.70 11.00
CA ASP A 21 -15.44 -12.35 12.00
C ASP A 21 -15.85 -13.78 11.57
N ALA A 22 -16.61 -14.47 12.42
CA ALA A 22 -17.11 -15.82 12.15
C ALA A 22 -18.04 -15.91 10.92
N ASN A 23 -18.57 -14.77 10.45
CA ASN A 23 -19.44 -14.69 9.28
C ASN A 23 -18.68 -14.25 8.01
N GLY A 24 -17.35 -14.09 8.08
CA GLY A 24 -16.50 -13.65 6.98
C GLY A 24 -16.55 -12.15 6.69
N ARG A 25 -17.08 -11.32 7.61
CA ARG A 25 -17.08 -9.85 7.49
C ARG A 25 -15.80 -9.27 8.09
N VAL A 26 -15.30 -8.18 7.50
CA VAL A 26 -14.15 -7.45 8.06
C VAL A 26 -14.50 -6.92 9.44
N ASN A 27 -13.62 -7.18 10.42
CA ASN A 27 -13.71 -6.64 11.77
C ASN A 27 -12.44 -5.89 12.22
N GLY A 28 -11.41 -5.87 11.38
CA GLY A 28 -10.20 -5.12 11.64
C GLY A 28 -9.11 -5.36 10.60
N VAL A 29 -7.99 -4.68 10.82
CA VAL A 29 -6.77 -4.87 10.03
C VAL A 29 -5.63 -5.15 11.00
N ARG A 30 -4.91 -6.25 10.77
CA ARG A 30 -3.66 -6.53 11.45
C ARG A 30 -2.56 -5.70 10.81
N PHE A 31 -1.87 -4.94 11.64
CA PHE A 31 -0.70 -4.16 11.27
C PHE A 31 0.53 -4.68 12.00
N LEU A 32 1.70 -4.36 11.46
CA LEU A 32 2.97 -4.38 12.19
C LEU A 32 3.55 -2.96 12.24
N ARG A 33 4.36 -2.67 13.25
CA ARG A 33 5.10 -1.40 13.34
C ARG A 33 6.31 -1.46 12.42
N THR A 34 6.64 -0.33 11.82
CA THR A 34 7.86 -0.15 11.03
C THR A 34 8.76 0.91 11.65
N ARG A 35 10.04 0.87 11.31
CA ARG A 35 10.99 1.95 11.53
C ARG A 35 11.54 2.41 10.20
N LEU A 36 11.86 3.70 10.09
CA LEU A 36 12.56 4.20 8.91
C LEU A 36 14.02 3.74 8.94
N GLY A 37 14.49 3.13 7.85
CA GLY A 37 15.90 2.84 7.65
C GLY A 37 16.70 4.09 7.27
N GLU A 38 17.97 3.86 6.93
CA GLU A 38 18.84 4.91 6.42
C GLU A 38 18.33 5.46 5.08
N PRO A 39 18.58 6.76 4.80
CA PRO A 39 18.22 7.35 3.52
C PRO A 39 19.04 6.73 2.38
N ASP A 40 18.39 6.45 1.26
CA ASP A 40 19.06 6.11 0.01
C ASP A 40 19.76 7.34 -0.61
N ALA A 41 20.44 7.15 -1.75
CA ALA A 41 21.12 8.23 -2.48
C ALA A 41 20.18 9.37 -2.94
N GLN A 42 18.85 9.15 -2.92
CA GLN A 42 17.82 10.14 -3.25
C GLN A 42 17.16 10.72 -1.99
N GLY A 43 17.67 10.40 -0.80
CA GLY A 43 17.14 10.85 0.50
C GLY A 43 15.91 10.08 0.98
N ARG A 44 15.45 9.05 0.25
CA ARG A 44 14.25 8.30 0.61
C ARG A 44 14.58 7.25 1.67
N ARG A 45 13.74 7.15 2.69
CA ARG A 45 13.88 6.15 3.74
C ARG A 45 12.86 5.05 3.56
N ALA A 46 13.32 3.83 3.39
CA ALA A 46 12.44 2.66 3.31
C ALA A 46 11.98 2.26 4.73
N PRO A 47 10.70 1.89 4.91
CA PRO A 47 10.24 1.30 6.16
C PRO A 47 10.77 -0.12 6.32
N SER A 48 11.20 -0.48 7.53
CA SER A 48 11.65 -1.82 7.93
C SER A 48 10.76 -2.35 9.06
N PRO A 49 10.20 -3.57 8.95
CA PRO A 49 9.36 -4.16 9.99
C PRO A 49 10.07 -4.29 11.34
N ILE A 50 9.32 -4.09 12.43
CA ILE A 50 9.75 -4.42 13.79
C ILE A 50 9.10 -5.76 14.17
N ALA A 51 9.88 -6.81 14.36
CA ALA A 51 9.36 -8.14 14.69
C ALA A 51 8.62 -8.14 16.05
N GLY A 52 7.51 -8.87 16.14
CA GLY A 52 6.71 -8.98 17.37
C GLY A 52 5.90 -7.73 17.72
N SER A 53 5.80 -6.78 16.79
CA SER A 53 5.08 -5.51 16.98
C SER A 53 3.67 -5.52 16.40
N GLU A 54 3.16 -6.70 16.06
CA GLU A 54 1.86 -6.89 15.44
C GLU A 54 0.73 -6.46 16.38
N PHE A 55 -0.27 -5.77 15.82
CA PHE A 55 -1.47 -5.39 16.55
C PHE A 55 -2.65 -5.31 15.58
N VAL A 56 -3.87 -5.44 16.11
CA VAL A 56 -5.11 -5.31 15.33
C VAL A 56 -5.72 -3.94 15.60
N MET A 57 -6.03 -3.21 14.54
CA MET A 57 -6.87 -2.02 14.59
C MET A 57 -8.29 -2.40 14.19
N PRO A 58 -9.30 -2.25 15.07
CA PRO A 58 -10.67 -2.60 14.76
C PRO A 58 -11.23 -1.69 13.66
N ALA A 59 -11.96 -2.27 12.72
CA ALA A 59 -12.58 -1.57 11.61
C ALA A 59 -13.69 -2.41 10.98
N ASP A 60 -14.84 -1.80 10.73
CA ASP A 60 -15.96 -2.46 10.02
C ASP A 60 -15.88 -2.27 8.50
N ALA A 61 -15.04 -1.32 8.05
CA ALA A 61 -14.82 -1.00 6.64
C ALA A 61 -13.36 -0.65 6.37
N VAL A 62 -12.82 -1.13 5.25
CA VAL A 62 -11.43 -0.89 4.83
C VAL A 62 -11.41 -0.41 3.39
N ILE A 63 -10.77 0.74 3.16
CA ILE A 63 -10.59 1.32 1.83
C ILE A 63 -9.12 1.15 1.42
N MET A 64 -8.87 0.34 0.39
CA MET A 64 -7.54 0.17 -0.16
C MET A 64 -7.17 1.38 -1.04
N ALA A 65 -6.11 2.08 -0.65
CA ALA A 65 -5.65 3.30 -1.31
C ALA A 65 -4.16 3.23 -1.71
N PHE A 66 -3.67 2.05 -2.13
CA PHE A 66 -2.26 1.83 -2.52
C PHE A 66 -1.88 2.38 -3.91
N GLY A 67 -2.82 3.02 -4.59
CA GLY A 67 -2.67 3.41 -5.99
C GLY A 67 -2.96 2.25 -6.96
N PHE A 68 -2.88 2.55 -8.26
CA PHE A 68 -3.27 1.62 -9.32
C PHE A 68 -2.08 1.34 -10.25
N HIS A 69 -2.01 0.10 -10.73
CA HIS A 69 -1.14 -0.26 -11.84
C HIS A 69 -1.89 -0.09 -13.16
N PRO A 70 -1.19 0.21 -14.27
CA PRO A 70 -1.79 0.16 -15.60
C PRO A 70 -2.43 -1.21 -15.84
N HIS A 71 -3.66 -1.21 -16.35
CA HIS A 71 -4.32 -2.43 -16.80
C HIS A 71 -3.57 -3.00 -18.01
N ARG A 72 -3.23 -4.29 -17.99
CA ARG A 72 -2.59 -4.93 -19.14
C ARG A 72 -3.56 -5.04 -20.31
N MET A 73 -3.12 -4.56 -21.47
CA MET A 73 -3.90 -4.57 -22.70
C MET A 73 -3.11 -5.32 -23.78
N PRO A 74 -3.23 -6.67 -23.88
CA PRO A 74 -2.41 -7.49 -24.78
C PRO A 74 -2.49 -7.05 -26.26
N TRP A 75 -3.61 -6.46 -26.68
CA TRP A 75 -3.80 -5.97 -28.03
C TRP A 75 -2.87 -4.81 -28.41
N LEU A 76 -2.30 -4.08 -27.44
CA LEU A 76 -1.34 -3.00 -27.71
C LEU A 76 -0.07 -3.52 -28.42
N GLU A 77 0.35 -4.73 -28.07
CA GLU A 77 1.51 -5.38 -28.71
C GLU A 77 1.22 -5.68 -30.19
N SER A 78 -0.02 -6.08 -30.50
CA SER A 78 -0.44 -6.39 -31.88
C SER A 78 -0.42 -5.18 -32.82
N VAL A 79 -0.49 -3.95 -32.27
CA VAL A 79 -0.41 -2.69 -33.01
C VAL A 79 0.94 -1.99 -32.83
N GLY A 80 1.95 -2.68 -32.28
CA GLY A 80 3.32 -2.19 -32.16
C GLY A 80 3.58 -1.22 -31.01
N VAL A 81 2.65 -1.05 -30.06
CA VAL A 81 2.85 -0.17 -28.90
C VAL A 81 3.77 -0.83 -27.87
N GLN A 82 4.90 -0.18 -27.58
CA GLN A 82 5.85 -0.62 -26.57
C GLN A 82 5.43 -0.16 -25.18
N LEU A 83 5.71 -0.96 -24.16
CA LEU A 83 5.46 -0.63 -22.75
C LEU A 83 6.78 -0.57 -21.96
N ASP A 84 6.86 0.31 -20.95
CA ASP A 84 8.00 0.34 -20.03
C ASP A 84 7.97 -0.82 -19.02
N GLY A 85 9.02 -0.93 -18.19
CA GLY A 85 9.11 -1.97 -17.14
C GLY A 85 8.03 -1.88 -16.05
N ARG A 86 7.21 -0.82 -16.04
CA ARG A 86 6.04 -0.64 -15.16
C ARG A 86 4.71 -0.74 -15.92
N GLY A 87 4.72 -1.23 -17.16
CA GLY A 87 3.53 -1.44 -17.99
C GLY A 87 2.89 -0.16 -18.51
N ARG A 88 3.63 0.95 -18.53
CA ARG A 88 3.14 2.26 -18.99
C ARG A 88 3.48 2.47 -20.47
N ILE A 89 2.63 3.19 -21.19
CA ILE A 89 2.98 3.66 -22.54
C ILE A 89 4.03 4.77 -22.39
N PRO A 90 5.26 4.60 -22.91
CA PRO A 90 6.29 5.61 -22.82
C PRO A 90 5.90 6.80 -23.69
N ARG A 91 6.29 8.00 -23.25
CA ARG A 91 6.15 9.20 -24.07
C ARG A 91 6.99 9.01 -25.34
N ALA A 92 6.39 9.25 -26.52
CA ALA A 92 7.15 9.38 -27.75
C ALA A 92 8.16 10.54 -27.60
N ARG A 93 9.44 10.26 -27.86
CA ARG A 93 10.45 11.32 -27.97
C ARG A 93 10.26 12.10 -29.25
#